data_AF-A0A816D4A7-F1
#
_entry.id   AF-A0A816D4A7-F1
#
_cell.length_a   1.000
_cell.length_b   1.000
_cell.length_c   1.000
_cell.angle_alpha   90.00
_cell.angle_beta   90.00
_cell.angle_gamma   90.00
#
_symmetry.space_group_name_H-M   'P 1'
#
loop_
_entity.id
_entity.type
_entity.pdbx_description
1 polymer ?
#
loop_
_entity_poly.entity_id
_entity_poly.type
_entity_poly.pdbx_seq_one_letter_code
_entity_poly.pdbx_strand_id
1 'polypeptide(L)'
;MNDLENIFRPLDNSLPLPMLNERLNEYRGHFIHCIEQNGGNAIDLVELIVKTFPAYRDESVYVGQRVSFYKRAQILVSDIWGCFNGHGIGHFTDMDRLTMFADYRVPQVLAHEGVLVYSSELKKRLERKEEIPFGDSDECEIRAASILAVHLIANHVNEKSPLEKDTGDFGERL
;
A
#
# COMPACT_ATOMS: atom_id res chain seq x y z
N MET A 1 14.83 -26.26 -10.07
CA MET A 1 14.87 -25.34 -8.91
C MET A 1 16.25 -24.68 -8.80
N ASN A 2 17.35 -25.46 -8.81
CA ASN A 2 18.74 -24.96 -8.75
C ASN A 2 19.17 -23.92 -9.81
N ASP A 3 18.67 -23.99 -11.05
CA ASP A 3 19.16 -23.10 -12.13
C ASP A 3 18.67 -21.65 -11.97
N LEU A 4 17.43 -21.45 -11.50
CA LEU A 4 16.86 -20.12 -11.29
C LEU A 4 17.45 -19.44 -10.06
N GLU A 5 17.71 -20.18 -8.99
CA GLU A 5 18.42 -19.66 -7.81
C GLU A 5 19.83 -19.20 -8.17
N ASN A 6 20.49 -19.89 -9.10
CA ASN A 6 21.80 -19.48 -9.61
C ASN A 6 21.75 -18.24 -10.54
N ILE A 7 20.66 -18.06 -11.29
CA ILE A 7 20.45 -16.88 -12.15
C ILE A 7 20.14 -15.65 -11.30
N PHE A 8 19.25 -15.78 -10.32
CA PHE A 8 18.81 -14.69 -9.44
C PHE A 8 19.63 -14.58 -8.15
N ARG A 9 20.79 -15.23 -8.09
CA ARG A 9 21.69 -15.10 -6.93
C ARG A 9 22.22 -13.66 -6.86
N PRO A 10 22.32 -13.09 -5.65
CA PRO A 10 22.98 -11.81 -5.47
C PRO A 10 24.45 -11.90 -5.88
N LEU A 11 24.99 -10.81 -6.42
CA LEU A 11 26.39 -10.75 -6.84
C LEU A 11 27.37 -10.91 -5.66
N ASP A 12 26.93 -10.51 -4.46
CA ASP A 12 27.68 -10.50 -3.21
C ASP A 12 27.39 -11.70 -2.30
N ASN A 13 26.67 -12.73 -2.78
CA ASN A 13 26.16 -13.85 -1.97
C ASN A 13 25.35 -13.38 -0.75
N SER A 14 24.72 -12.21 -0.81
CA SER A 14 23.78 -11.73 0.20
C SER A 14 22.46 -12.51 0.17
N LEU A 15 21.42 -11.96 0.79
CA LEU A 15 20.10 -12.59 0.86
C LEU A 15 19.57 -12.94 -0.54
N PRO A 16 19.16 -14.19 -0.79
CA PRO A 16 18.62 -14.60 -2.08
C PRO A 16 17.41 -13.75 -2.45
N LEU A 17 17.10 -13.65 -3.75
CA LEU A 17 15.99 -12.84 -4.26
C LEU A 17 14.73 -13.09 -3.41
N PRO A 18 14.20 -12.05 -2.73
CA PRO A 18 13.06 -12.22 -1.85
C PRO A 18 11.88 -12.84 -2.60
N MET A 19 11.25 -13.82 -1.96
CA MET A 19 10.05 -14.48 -2.45
C MET A 19 10.20 -15.29 -3.75
N LEU A 20 11.41 -15.76 -4.09
CA LEU A 20 11.61 -16.56 -5.32
C LEU A 20 10.84 -17.88 -5.27
N ASN A 21 10.91 -18.60 -4.14
CA ASN A 21 10.26 -19.90 -3.99
C ASN A 21 8.74 -19.77 -3.87
N GLU A 22 8.26 -18.76 -3.17
CA GLU A 22 6.83 -18.45 -3.03
C GLU A 22 6.22 -18.12 -4.40
N ARG A 23 6.91 -17.37 -5.24
CA ARG A 23 6.45 -17.09 -6.61
C ARG A 23 6.38 -18.34 -7.49
N LEU A 24 7.37 -19.22 -7.38
CA LEU A 24 7.44 -20.42 -8.21
C LEU A 24 6.47 -21.51 -7.75
N ASN A 25 6.33 -21.71 -6.44
CA ASN A 25 5.63 -22.85 -5.87
C ASN A 25 4.13 -22.55 -5.59
N GLU A 26 3.79 -21.38 -5.03
CA GLU A 26 2.41 -21.08 -4.62
C GLU A 26 1.49 -20.83 -5.82
N TYR A 27 2.02 -20.20 -6.87
CA TYR A 27 1.24 -19.77 -8.04
C TYR A 27 1.78 -20.30 -9.36
N ARG A 28 2.55 -21.41 -9.34
CA ARG A 28 3.13 -22.02 -10.55
C ARG A 28 3.92 -21.03 -11.43
N GLY A 29 4.52 -20.00 -10.83
CA GLY A 29 5.22 -18.93 -11.55
C GLY A 29 4.33 -17.85 -12.16
N HIS A 30 3.00 -17.90 -12.01
CA HIS A 30 2.06 -16.94 -12.59
C HIS A 30 1.22 -16.25 -11.51
N PHE A 31 1.53 -14.98 -11.22
CA PHE A 31 0.82 -14.19 -10.21
C PHE A 31 -0.68 -14.00 -10.50
N ILE A 32 -1.12 -14.18 -11.76
CA ILE A 32 -2.54 -14.15 -12.12
C ILE A 32 -3.39 -15.11 -11.26
N HIS A 33 -2.84 -16.27 -10.90
CA HIS A 33 -3.53 -17.24 -10.06
C HIS A 33 -3.72 -16.77 -8.62
N CYS A 34 -2.94 -15.79 -8.15
CA CYS A 34 -3.17 -15.10 -6.89
C CYS A 34 -4.37 -14.14 -7.02
N ILE A 35 -4.43 -13.40 -8.13
CA ILE A 35 -5.49 -12.43 -8.41
C ILE A 35 -6.84 -13.13 -8.58
N GLU A 36 -6.88 -14.28 -9.24
CA GLU A 36 -8.12 -15.04 -9.47
C GLU A 36 -8.75 -15.58 -8.18
N GLN A 37 -8.02 -15.62 -7.06
CA GLN A 37 -8.49 -16.21 -5.79
C GLN A 37 -9.37 -15.27 -4.94
N ASN A 38 -9.36 -13.95 -5.19
CA ASN A 38 -10.10 -12.99 -4.35
C ASN A 38 -11.53 -12.68 -4.84
N GLY A 39 -11.96 -13.26 -5.97
CA GLY A 39 -13.32 -13.06 -6.48
C GLY A 39 -13.70 -11.63 -6.87
N GLY A 40 -12.72 -10.75 -7.13
CA GLY A 40 -12.95 -9.33 -7.42
C GLY A 40 -13.09 -8.46 -6.16
N ASN A 41 -12.55 -8.91 -5.02
CA ASN A 41 -12.47 -8.12 -3.80
C ASN A 41 -11.02 -7.64 -3.56
N ALA A 42 -10.81 -6.33 -3.52
CA ALA A 42 -9.52 -5.70 -3.36
C ALA A 42 -8.93 -5.96 -1.96
N ILE A 43 -9.76 -5.93 -0.92
CA ILE A 43 -9.32 -6.14 0.47
C ILE A 43 -8.87 -7.59 0.68
N ASP A 44 -9.64 -8.55 0.19
CA ASP A 44 -9.29 -9.97 0.26
C ASP A 44 -7.97 -10.24 -0.49
N LEU A 45 -7.73 -9.55 -1.62
CA LEU A 45 -6.45 -9.64 -2.32
C LEU A 45 -5.30 -9.07 -1.49
N VAL A 46 -5.48 -7.91 -0.85
CA VAL A 46 -4.47 -7.34 0.07
C VAL A 46 -4.16 -8.33 1.19
N GLU A 47 -5.18 -8.90 1.84
CA GLU A 47 -5.01 -9.87 2.91
C GLU A 47 -4.30 -11.15 2.44
N LEU A 48 -4.66 -11.66 1.26
CA LEU A 48 -4.00 -12.80 0.64
C LEU A 48 -2.52 -12.50 0.36
N ILE A 49 -2.21 -11.33 -0.22
CA ILE A 49 -0.83 -10.91 -0.50
C ILE A 49 -0.02 -10.85 0.79
N VAL A 50 -0.55 -10.21 1.83
CA VAL A 50 0.14 -10.05 3.13
C VAL A 50 0.34 -11.41 3.82
N LYS A 51 -0.64 -12.31 3.70
CA LYS A 51 -0.56 -13.67 4.25
C LYS A 51 0.51 -14.49 3.54
N THR A 52 0.48 -14.53 2.20
CA THR A 52 1.35 -15.37 1.37
C THR A 52 2.77 -14.83 1.29
N PHE A 53 2.93 -13.49 1.32
CA PHE A 53 4.21 -12.85 1.06
C PHE A 53 4.66 -11.97 2.23
N PRO A 54 5.55 -12.46 3.11
CA PRO A 54 6.01 -11.73 4.28
C PRO A 54 6.60 -10.35 3.98
N ALA A 55 7.18 -10.13 2.80
CA ALA A 55 7.74 -8.84 2.42
C ALA A 55 6.68 -7.72 2.26
N TYR A 56 5.39 -8.06 2.21
CA TYR A 56 4.26 -7.13 2.17
C TYR A 56 3.66 -6.86 3.57
N ARG A 57 4.13 -7.54 4.62
CA ARG A 57 3.68 -7.34 6.01
C ARG A 57 4.28 -6.07 6.58
N ASP A 58 3.54 -4.98 6.38
CA ASP A 58 3.82 -3.66 6.92
C ASP A 58 3.00 -3.45 8.20
N GLU A 59 3.58 -3.91 9.31
CA GLU A 59 2.96 -3.97 10.63
C GLU A 59 3.91 -3.43 11.70
N SER A 60 3.34 -2.83 12.75
CA SER A 60 4.10 -2.27 13.87
C SER A 60 3.33 -2.41 15.18
N VAL A 61 3.98 -2.13 16.31
CA VAL A 61 3.33 -2.10 17.62
C VAL A 61 3.30 -0.67 18.12
N TYR A 62 2.10 -0.10 18.20
CA TYR A 62 1.86 1.25 18.71
C TYR A 62 1.10 1.18 20.03
N VAL A 63 1.71 1.67 21.12
CA VAL A 63 1.11 1.67 22.48
C VAL A 63 0.58 0.28 22.88
N GLY A 64 1.37 -0.76 22.59
CA GLY A 64 1.02 -2.15 22.90
C GLY A 64 -0.04 -2.79 21.98
N GLN A 65 -0.53 -2.07 20.98
CA GLN A 65 -1.48 -2.58 19.98
C GLN A 65 -0.78 -2.82 18.64
N ARG A 66 -1.09 -3.94 18.00
CA ARG A 66 -0.62 -4.22 16.64
C ARG A 66 -1.40 -3.33 15.66
N VAL A 67 -0.67 -2.58 14.85
CA VAL A 67 -1.21 -1.74 13.78
C VAL A 67 -0.64 -2.21 12.44
N SER A 68 -1.42 -2.04 11.37
CA SER A 68 -1.07 -2.49 10.03
C SER A 68 -1.42 -1.43 9.01
N PHE A 69 -0.49 -1.16 8.10
CA PHE A 69 -0.69 -0.19 7.01
C PHE A 69 -0.77 -0.87 5.64
N TYR A 70 -0.08 -2.00 5.47
CA TYR A 70 -0.06 -2.80 4.23
C TYR A 70 0.16 -2.00 2.95
N LYS A 71 0.93 -0.90 3.02
CA LYS A 71 1.05 0.09 1.95
C LYS A 71 1.42 -0.56 0.61
N ARG A 72 2.44 -1.42 0.62
CA ARG A 72 2.92 -2.09 -0.60
C ARG A 72 1.88 -3.01 -1.22
N ALA A 73 1.07 -3.67 -0.39
CA ALA A 73 0.03 -4.57 -0.88
C ALA A 73 -1.11 -3.75 -1.48
N GLN A 74 -1.51 -2.65 -0.82
CA GLN A 74 -2.51 -1.72 -1.36
C GLN A 74 -2.06 -1.10 -2.70
N ILE A 75 -0.79 -0.70 -2.82
CA ILE A 75 -0.22 -0.20 -4.08
C ILE A 75 -0.30 -1.27 -5.17
N LEU A 76 0.11 -2.51 -4.88
CA LEU A 76 0.05 -3.59 -5.87
C LEU A 76 -1.38 -3.81 -6.39
N VAL A 77 -2.38 -3.85 -5.50
CA VAL A 77 -3.79 -4.00 -5.91
C VAL A 77 -4.26 -2.79 -6.72
N SER A 78 -3.87 -1.58 -6.33
CA SER A 78 -4.20 -0.35 -7.06
C SER A 78 -3.55 -0.28 -8.43
N ASP A 79 -2.30 -0.73 -8.56
CA ASP A 79 -1.58 -0.81 -9.83
C ASP A 79 -2.24 -1.83 -10.76
N ILE A 80 -2.68 -2.98 -10.24
CA ILE A 80 -3.44 -3.97 -11.02
C ILE A 80 -4.74 -3.34 -11.52
N TRP A 81 -5.53 -2.73 -10.64
CA TRP A 81 -6.76 -2.04 -11.05
C TRP A 81 -6.51 -1.00 -12.14
N GLY A 82 -5.49 -0.14 -11.95
CA GLY A 82 -5.12 0.92 -12.89
C GLY A 82 -4.61 0.40 -14.24
N CYS A 83 -3.80 -0.66 -14.25
CA CYS A 83 -3.27 -1.26 -15.49
C CYS A 83 -4.38 -1.85 -16.38
N PHE A 84 -5.48 -2.31 -15.78
CA PHE A 84 -6.61 -2.90 -16.49
C PHE A 84 -7.84 -1.98 -16.53
N ASN A 85 -7.72 -0.72 -16.12
CA ASN A 85 -8.84 0.22 -15.99
C ASN A 85 -10.06 -0.37 -15.26
N GLY A 86 -9.86 -1.21 -14.24
CA GLY A 86 -10.96 -1.85 -13.51
C GLY A 86 -11.72 -2.95 -14.27
N HIS A 87 -11.16 -3.47 -15.37
CA HIS A 87 -11.76 -4.53 -16.19
C HIS A 87 -11.00 -5.86 -16.06
N GLY A 88 -11.67 -6.96 -16.41
CA GLY A 88 -11.05 -8.31 -16.43
C GLY A 88 -10.42 -8.67 -15.08
N ILE A 89 -9.13 -9.00 -15.09
CA ILE A 89 -8.40 -9.37 -13.86
C ILE A 89 -8.14 -8.19 -12.90
N GLY A 90 -8.28 -6.95 -13.35
CA GLY A 90 -8.23 -5.77 -12.49
C GLY A 90 -9.59 -5.29 -12.02
N HIS A 91 -10.66 -6.05 -12.28
CA HIS A 91 -11.98 -5.72 -11.77
C HIS A 91 -12.08 -5.99 -10.27
N PHE A 92 -12.20 -4.91 -9.49
CA PHE A 92 -12.44 -4.98 -8.06
C PHE A 92 -13.66 -4.12 -7.69
N THR A 93 -14.48 -4.64 -6.79
CA THR A 93 -15.78 -4.04 -6.42
C THR A 93 -15.68 -3.03 -5.28
N ASP A 94 -14.58 -3.03 -4.53
CA ASP A 94 -14.42 -2.29 -3.28
C ASP A 94 -13.09 -1.54 -3.19
N MET A 95 -12.62 -1.01 -4.32
CA MET A 95 -11.43 -0.16 -4.40
C MET A 95 -11.49 1.07 -3.48
N ASP A 96 -12.70 1.57 -3.19
CA ASP A 96 -12.95 2.69 -2.28
C ASP A 96 -12.65 2.36 -0.81
N ARG A 97 -12.47 1.08 -0.47
CA ARG A 97 -12.04 0.65 0.87
C ARG A 97 -10.52 0.70 1.06
N LEU A 98 -9.75 0.81 -0.02
CA LEU A 98 -8.31 1.05 0.08
C LEU A 98 -8.07 2.47 0.60
N THR A 99 -7.03 2.63 1.40
CA THR A 99 -6.67 3.92 1.97
C THR A 99 -5.65 4.64 1.09
N MET A 100 -5.47 5.94 1.35
CA MET A 100 -4.33 6.65 0.79
C MET A 100 -3.01 5.93 1.14
N PHE A 101 -2.05 5.92 0.23
CA PHE A 101 -0.78 5.24 0.46
C PHE A 101 0.06 5.96 1.51
N ALA A 102 0.22 5.39 2.70
CA ALA A 102 0.95 5.98 3.82
C ALA A 102 2.46 6.09 3.55
N ASP A 103 2.83 7.03 2.68
CA ASP A 103 4.19 7.39 2.30
C ASP A 103 4.69 8.63 3.06
N TYR A 104 5.88 9.10 2.69
CA TYR A 104 6.49 10.27 3.31
C TYR A 104 6.12 11.60 2.62
N ARG A 105 5.54 11.57 1.42
CA ARG A 105 5.23 12.77 0.62
C ARG A 105 3.88 13.36 1.02
N VAL A 106 2.87 12.52 1.19
CA VAL A 106 1.53 12.93 1.62
C VAL A 106 1.58 13.69 2.97
N PRO A 107 2.19 13.17 4.05
CA PRO A 107 2.31 13.91 5.31
C PRO A 107 3.05 15.24 5.17
N GLN A 108 4.04 15.34 4.27
CA GLN A 108 4.74 16.61 4.02
C GLN A 108 3.81 17.65 3.42
N VAL A 109 3.00 17.27 2.42
CA VAL A 109 2.02 18.16 1.79
C VAL A 109 0.93 18.55 2.80
N LEU A 110 0.36 17.59 3.52
CA LEU A 110 -0.67 17.87 4.52
C LEU A 110 -0.17 18.80 5.63
N ALA A 111 1.08 18.64 6.06
CA ALA A 111 1.67 19.55 7.04
C ALA A 111 1.94 20.95 6.47
N HIS A 112 2.38 21.04 5.21
CA HIS A 112 2.57 22.31 4.51
C HIS A 112 1.25 23.09 4.38
N GLU A 113 0.15 22.40 4.04
CA GLU A 113 -1.19 22.99 3.92
C GLU A 113 -1.87 23.23 5.29
N GLY A 114 -1.21 22.93 6.41
CA GLY A 114 -1.75 23.11 7.75
C GLY A 114 -2.85 22.12 8.15
N VAL A 115 -3.06 21.05 7.37
CA VAL A 115 -4.00 19.96 7.68
C VAL A 115 -3.45 19.07 8.81
N LEU A 116 -2.15 18.73 8.75
CA LEU A 116 -1.46 18.05 9.84
C LEU A 116 -0.65 19.05 10.66
N VAL A 117 -0.85 19.03 11.97
CA VAL A 117 -0.10 19.86 12.92
C VAL A 117 0.71 18.95 13.83
N TYR A 118 2.02 18.95 13.66
CA TYR A 118 2.93 18.17 14.49
C TYR A 118 3.14 18.80 15.86
N SER A 119 3.36 17.95 16.86
CA SER A 119 3.78 18.40 18.18
C SER A 119 5.13 19.14 18.11
N SER A 120 5.38 20.01 19.09
CA SER A 120 6.66 20.73 19.18
C SER A 120 7.87 19.79 19.27
N GLU A 121 7.68 18.59 19.82
CA GLU A 121 8.75 17.59 19.94
C GLU A 121 9.04 16.92 18.60
N LEU A 122 8.00 16.41 17.92
CA LEU A 122 8.15 15.82 16.59
C LEU A 122 8.73 16.83 15.59
N LYS A 123 8.25 18.08 15.65
CA LYS A 123 8.78 19.14 14.79
C LYS A 123 10.28 19.36 14.98
N LYS A 124 10.77 19.38 16.23
CA LYS A 124 12.21 19.48 16.52
C LYS A 124 12.98 18.27 16.00
N ARG A 125 12.48 17.04 16.18
CA ARG A 125 13.10 15.82 15.62
C ARG A 125 13.28 15.94 14.10
N LEU A 126 12.22 16.36 13.40
CA LEU A 126 12.24 16.57 11.94
C LEU A 126 13.21 17.70 11.52
N GLU A 127 13.23 18.82 12.23
CA GLU A 127 14.15 19.94 11.96
C GLU A 127 15.63 19.56 12.14
N ARG A 128 15.92 18.67 13.10
CA ARG A 128 17.25 18.09 13.31
C ARG A 128 17.63 17.05 12.25
N LYS A 129 16.74 16.72 11.32
CA LYS A 129 16.89 15.66 10.31
C LYS A 129 17.23 14.31 10.94
N GLU A 130 16.69 14.07 12.12
CA GLU A 130 16.82 12.77 12.78
C GLU A 130 16.06 11.72 11.99
N GLU A 131 16.69 10.56 11.79
CA GLU A 131 16.01 9.41 11.20
C GLU A 131 14.93 8.94 12.17
N ILE A 132 13.69 8.86 11.67
CA ILE A 132 12.57 8.24 12.39
C ILE A 132 12.49 6.80 11.89
N PRO A 133 12.88 5.80 12.69
CA PRO A 133 12.95 4.42 12.23
C PRO A 133 11.55 3.81 12.05
N PHE A 134 11.48 2.75 11.26
CA PHE A 134 10.27 1.94 11.13
C PHE A 134 9.78 1.43 12.49
N GLY A 135 8.49 1.61 12.79
CA GLY A 135 7.88 1.20 14.06
C GLY A 135 8.12 2.16 15.22
N ASP A 136 8.78 3.31 15.01
CA ASP A 136 8.77 4.42 15.97
C ASP A 136 7.34 4.95 16.15
N SER A 137 7.01 5.43 17.35
CA SER A 137 5.69 6.00 17.62
C SER A 137 5.37 7.17 16.70
N ASP A 138 6.36 8.03 16.43
CA ASP A 138 6.17 9.20 15.58
C ASP A 138 5.97 8.78 14.12
N GLU A 139 6.63 7.71 13.65
CA GLU A 139 6.41 7.15 12.31
C GLU A 139 4.99 6.63 12.15
N CYS A 140 4.52 5.83 13.12
CA CYS A 140 3.17 5.30 13.14
C CYS A 140 2.12 6.42 13.22
N GLU A 141 2.34 7.44 14.06
CA GLU A 141 1.45 8.60 14.21
C GLU A 141 1.35 9.41 12.91
N ILE A 142 2.48 9.73 12.28
CA ILE A 142 2.50 10.45 11.00
C ILE A 142 1.68 9.70 9.95
N ARG A 143 1.89 8.39 9.82
CA ARG A 143 1.21 7.55 8.82
C ARG A 143 -0.29 7.43 9.09
N ALA A 144 -0.66 7.14 10.33
CA ALA A 144 -2.07 7.01 10.73
C ALA A 144 -2.82 8.34 10.59
N ALA A 145 -2.22 9.44 11.05
CA ALA A 145 -2.82 10.77 10.93
C ALA A 145 -2.99 11.19 9.46
N SER A 146 -2.04 10.85 8.59
CA SER A 146 -2.15 11.10 7.14
C SER A 146 -3.32 10.34 6.53
N ILE A 147 -3.44 9.04 6.83
CA ILE A 147 -4.57 8.22 6.37
C ILE A 147 -5.90 8.82 6.80
N LEU A 148 -6.02 9.17 8.08
CA LEU A 148 -7.24 9.75 8.63
C LEU A 148 -7.56 11.11 7.97
N ALA A 149 -6.56 11.99 7.83
CA ALA A 149 -6.75 13.30 7.24
C ALA A 149 -7.29 13.21 5.81
N VAL A 150 -6.69 12.36 4.97
CA VAL A 150 -7.14 12.19 3.58
C VAL A 150 -8.51 11.52 3.53
N HIS A 151 -8.79 10.54 4.40
CA HIS A 151 -10.13 9.94 4.48
C HIS A 151 -11.21 10.98 4.81
N LEU A 152 -10.95 11.85 5.80
CA LEU A 152 -11.86 12.93 6.16
C LEU A 152 -12.06 13.95 5.03
N ILE A 153 -10.98 14.32 4.33
CA ILE A 153 -11.04 15.21 3.16
C ILE A 153 -11.90 14.58 2.06
N ALA A 154 -11.66 13.31 1.73
CA ALA A 154 -12.41 12.60 0.69
C ALA A 154 -13.90 12.53 1.03
N ASN A 155 -14.26 12.19 2.26
CA ASN A 155 -15.65 12.15 2.71
C ASN A 155 -16.32 13.53 2.59
N HIS A 156 -15.65 14.59 3.06
CA HIS A 156 -16.19 15.95 2.99
C HIS A 156 -16.39 16.44 1.55
N VAL A 157 -15.49 16.09 0.64
CA VAL A 157 -15.64 16.39 -0.79
C VAL A 157 -16.84 15.64 -1.38
N ASN A 158 -16.97 14.34 -1.09
CA ASN A 158 -18.05 13.49 -1.57
C ASN A 158 -19.43 13.93 -1.04
N GLU A 159 -19.51 14.44 0.19
CA GLU A 159 -20.74 14.99 0.76
C GLU A 159 -21.18 16.28 0.06
N LYS A 160 -20.23 17.14 -0.33
CA LYS A 160 -20.52 18.44 -0.95
C LYS A 160 -20.71 18.39 -2.45
N SER A 161 -20.14 17.39 -3.09
CA SER A 161 -20.29 17.11 -4.50
C SER A 161 -20.37 15.60 -4.64
N PRO A 162 -21.58 15.00 -4.58
CA PRO A 162 -21.73 13.60 -4.94
C PRO A 162 -21.37 13.50 -6.42
N LEU A 163 -20.11 13.20 -6.71
CA LEU A 163 -19.66 12.86 -8.04
C LEU A 163 -20.55 11.69 -8.49
N GLU A 164 -21.18 11.83 -9.66
CA GLU A 164 -21.69 10.65 -10.35
C GLU A 164 -20.53 9.66 -10.41
N LYS A 165 -20.74 8.45 -9.87
CA LYS A 165 -19.71 7.42 -9.87
C LYS A 165 -19.32 7.18 -11.32
N ASP A 166 -18.14 7.66 -11.70
CA ASP A 166 -17.61 7.49 -13.04
C ASP A 166 -17.51 5.99 -13.32
N THR A 167 -18.43 5.48 -14.15
CA THR A 167 -18.48 4.08 -14.56
C THR A 167 -17.39 3.83 -15.60
N GLY A 168 -16.14 4.08 -15.24
CA GLY A 168 -14.94 3.56 -15.90
C GLY A 168 -14.85 3.64 -17.42
N ASP A 169 -15.47 4.61 -18.10
CA ASP A 169 -15.31 4.78 -19.55
C ASP A 169 -14.30 5.88 -19.87
N PHE A 170 -13.02 5.54 -19.71
CA PHE A 170 -11.91 6.30 -20.29
C PHE A 170 -11.55 5.80 -21.71
N GLY A 171 -12.48 5.10 -22.37
CA GLY A 171 -12.26 4.40 -23.62
C GLY A 171 -12.47 5.22 -24.88
N GLU A 172 -11.97 6.47 -24.98
CA GLU A 172 -11.94 7.15 -26.30
C GLU A 172 -10.98 8.35 -26.37
N ARG A 173 -9.73 8.20 -25.94
CA ARG A 173 -8.64 9.11 -26.34
C ARG A 173 -7.29 8.39 -26.49
N LEU A 174 -7.13 7.63 -27.56
CA LEU A 174 -5.88 7.46 -28.31
C LEU A 174 -6.20 7.29 -29.79
#